data_AF-A0A1C2GS35-F1
#
_entry.id   AF-A0A1C2GS35-F1
#
_cell.length_a   1.000
_cell.length_b   1.000
_cell.length_c   1.000
_cell.angle_alpha   90.00
_cell.angle_beta   90.00
_cell.angle_gamma   90.00
#
_symmetry.space_group_name_H-M   'P 1'
#
loop_
_entity.id
_entity.type
_entity.pdbx_description
1 polymer ?
#
loop_
_entity_poly.entity_id
_entity_poly.type
_entity_poly.pdbx_seq_one_letter_code
_entity_poly.pdbx_strand_id
1 'polypeptide(L)'
;MKKKIIVSVIVIVLVSNLPIFNFITKENYSYSNEDGSFRYDEEGGKGRSLENCMFQYGLYLCKHPEKDTGSYLYRTFTIKPWRFWEWGEMIFHSERFKLPYRKP
;
A
#
# COMPACT_ATOMS: atom_id res chain seq x y z
N MET A 1 34.35 15.80 6.08
CA MET A 1 33.03 16.32 5.63
C MET A 1 32.13 15.23 5.07
N LYS A 2 32.57 14.41 4.10
CA LYS A 2 31.75 13.33 3.50
C LYS A 2 31.12 12.37 4.53
N LYS A 3 31.88 11.93 5.55
CA LYS A 3 31.35 11.09 6.64
C LYS A 3 30.20 11.75 7.42
N LYS A 4 30.28 13.06 7.70
CA LYS A 4 29.22 13.80 8.40
C LYS A 4 27.95 13.88 7.54
N ILE A 5 28.10 14.12 6.24
CA ILE A 5 26.98 14.14 5.29
C ILE A 5 26.29 12.78 5.22
N ILE A 6 27.05 11.69 5.13
CA ILE A 6 26.51 10.32 5.10
C ILE A 6 25.72 10.03 6.39
N VAL A 7 26.28 10.35 7.55
CA VAL A 7 25.60 10.18 8.83
C VAL A 7 24.32 11.01 8.89
N SER A 8 24.35 12.27 8.44
CA SER A 8 23.15 13.12 8.38
C SER A 8 22.06 12.53 7.47
N VAL A 9 22.42 12.03 6.29
CA VAL A 9 21.46 11.39 5.37
C VAL A 9 20.84 10.14 6.01
N ILE A 10 21.66 9.29 6.64
CA ILE A 10 21.16 8.10 7.35
C ILE A 10 20.17 8.49 8.45
N VAL A 11 20.52 9.49 9.27
CA VAL A 11 19.62 9.99 10.33
C VAL A 11 18.31 10.50 9.75
N ILE A 12 18.34 11.26 8.65
CA ILE A 12 17.11 11.75 7.98
C ILE A 12 16.23 10.59 7.53
N VAL A 13 16.81 9.56 6.89
CA VAL A 13 16.06 8.38 6.43
C VAL A 13 15.44 7.62 7.62
N LEU A 14 16.18 7.47 8.72
CA LEU A 14 15.66 6.78 9.91
C LEU A 14 14.54 7.58 10.57
N VAL A 15 14.71 8.90 10.75
CA VAL A 15 13.71 9.78 11.37
C VAL A 15 12.46 9.87 10.51
N SER A 16 12.58 9.91 9.18
CA SER A 16 11.42 9.99 8.29
C SER A 16 10.54 8.73 8.29
N ASN A 17 11.07 7.60 8.75
CA ASN A 17 10.31 6.34 8.89
C ASN A 17 9.62 6.22 10.25
N LEU A 18 9.70 7.22 11.14
CA LEU A 18 8.98 7.20 12.41
C LEU A 18 7.45 7.25 12.19
N PRO A 19 6.64 6.60 13.05
CA PRO A 19 5.20 6.47 12.87
C PRO A 19 4.45 7.79 12.64
N ILE A 20 4.89 8.88 13.28
CA ILE A 20 4.25 10.20 13.13
C ILE A 20 4.37 10.77 11.71
N PHE A 21 5.52 10.58 11.07
CA PHE A 21 5.72 11.01 9.69
C PHE A 21 4.96 10.10 8.74
N ASN A 22 4.95 8.79 9.01
CA ASN A 22 4.17 7.84 8.21
C ASN A 22 2.69 8.20 8.25
N PHE A 23 2.11 8.48 9.42
CA PHE A 23 0.70 8.84 9.53
C PHE A 23 0.30 10.05 8.66
N ILE A 24 1.18 11.06 8.55
CA ILE A 24 0.90 12.30 7.80
C ILE A 24 1.22 12.14 6.31
N THR A 25 2.27 11.39 5.98
CA THR A 25 2.82 11.32 4.62
C THR A 25 2.40 10.07 3.84
N LYS A 26 1.76 9.08 4.49
CA LYS A 26 1.35 7.83 3.87
C LYS A 26 0.43 8.09 2.69
N GLU A 27 0.72 7.42 1.58
CA GLU A 27 -0.09 7.55 0.37
C GLU A 27 -1.47 6.90 0.56
N ASN A 28 -2.42 7.36 -0.25
CA ASN A 28 -3.64 6.62 -0.50
C ASN A 28 -3.34 5.51 -1.51
N TYR A 29 -3.90 4.33 -1.29
CA TYR A 29 -3.67 3.16 -2.14
C TYR A 29 -4.99 2.76 -2.79
N SER A 30 -4.92 2.31 -4.05
CA SER A 30 -6.10 1.87 -4.79
C SER A 30 -5.99 0.42 -5.20
N TYR A 31 -7.13 -0.27 -5.18
CA TYR A 31 -7.26 -1.69 -5.47
C TYR A 31 -8.42 -1.96 -6.41
N SER A 32 -8.29 -3.03 -7.20
CA SER A 32 -9.35 -3.50 -8.08
C SER A 32 -9.21 -4.99 -8.37
N ASN A 33 -10.30 -5.66 -8.72
CA ASN A 33 -10.24 -7.03 -9.26
C ASN A 33 -9.84 -7.02 -10.74
N GLU A 34 -9.85 -8.17 -11.42
CA GLU A 34 -9.36 -8.29 -12.81
C GLU A 34 -10.22 -7.55 -13.84
N ASP A 35 -11.54 -7.51 -13.69
CA ASP A 35 -12.44 -6.87 -14.64
C ASP A 35 -12.79 -5.41 -14.26
N GLY A 36 -12.54 -5.02 -13.00
CA GLY A 36 -12.78 -3.67 -12.51
C GLY A 36 -14.14 -3.48 -11.83
N SER A 37 -14.93 -4.55 -11.68
CA SER A 37 -16.24 -4.50 -11.02
C SER A 37 -16.13 -4.23 -9.51
N PHE A 38 -15.00 -4.56 -8.90
CA PHE A 38 -14.65 -4.17 -7.54
C PHE A 38 -13.56 -3.09 -7.56
N ARG A 39 -13.76 -2.04 -6.76
CA ARG A 39 -12.77 -0.97 -6.54
C ARG A 39 -12.76 -0.56 -5.08
N TYR A 40 -11.58 -0.28 -4.56
CA TYR A 40 -11.42 0.19 -3.19
C TYR A 40 -10.27 1.20 -3.10
N ASP A 41 -10.51 2.31 -2.40
CA ASP A 41 -9.49 3.29 -2.07
C ASP A 41 -9.21 3.26 -0.56
N GLU A 42 -7.97 2.95 -0.23
CA GLU A 42 -7.40 3.01 1.11
C GLU A 42 -6.85 4.40 1.38
N GLU A 43 -7.08 4.88 2.59
CA GLU A 43 -6.62 6.18 3.03
C GLU A 43 -5.40 6.04 3.92
N GLY A 44 -4.31 6.70 3.54
CA GLY A 44 -3.07 6.68 4.30
C GLY A 44 -3.28 7.20 5.72
N GLY A 45 -3.34 6.29 6.69
CA GLY A 45 -3.51 6.61 8.12
C GLY A 45 -4.93 7.00 8.55
N LYS A 46 -5.96 6.92 7.69
CA LYS A 46 -7.29 7.53 7.97
C LYS A 46 -8.47 6.56 7.87
N GLY A 47 -8.33 5.37 8.45
CA GLY A 47 -9.46 4.47 8.76
C GLY A 47 -9.90 3.53 7.63
N ARG A 48 -9.70 3.87 6.35
CA ARG A 48 -9.80 2.88 5.26
C ARG A 48 -8.45 2.20 5.12
N SER A 49 -8.39 0.89 5.38
CA SER A 49 -7.17 0.07 5.43
C SER A 49 -7.20 -1.05 4.38
N LEU A 50 -6.03 -1.64 4.07
CA LEU A 50 -5.95 -2.87 3.26
C LEU A 50 -6.80 -4.00 3.87
N GLU A 51 -6.80 -4.14 5.20
CA GLU A 51 -7.60 -5.15 5.90
C GLU A 51 -9.09 -4.98 5.60
N ASN A 52 -9.59 -3.74 5.69
CA ASN A 52 -10.97 -3.42 5.31
C ASN A 52 -11.23 -3.69 3.81
N CYS A 53 -10.25 -3.43 2.94
CA CYS A 53 -10.35 -3.77 1.52
C CYS A 53 -10.52 -5.28 1.33
N MET A 54 -9.69 -6.10 1.98
CA MET A 54 -9.75 -7.56 1.88
C MET A 54 -11.08 -8.12 2.40
N PHE A 55 -11.56 -7.60 3.53
CA PHE A 55 -12.86 -7.98 4.08
C PHE A 55 -14.00 -7.63 3.11
N GLN A 56 -14.04 -6.41 2.58
CA GLN A 56 -15.06 -5.98 1.61
C GLN A 56 -14.98 -6.77 0.31
N TYR A 57 -13.77 -7.14 -0.12
CA TYR A 57 -13.58 -7.97 -1.30
C TYR A 57 -14.11 -9.40 -1.09
N GLY A 58 -13.87 -10.00 0.08
CA GLY A 58 -14.47 -11.28 0.44
C GLY A 58 -16.01 -11.22 0.43
N LEU A 59 -16.59 -10.16 1.01
CA LEU A 59 -18.05 -9.94 0.95
C LEU A 59 -18.57 -9.74 -0.47
N TYR A 60 -17.79 -9.08 -1.32
CA TYR A 60 -18.11 -8.92 -2.74
C TYR A 60 -18.18 -10.27 -3.44
N LEU A 61 -17.19 -11.14 -3.25
CA LEU A 61 -17.17 -12.49 -3.84
C LEU A 61 -18.33 -13.35 -3.33
N CYS A 62 -18.69 -13.27 -2.05
CA CYS A 62 -19.88 -13.97 -1.53
C CYS A 62 -21.19 -13.53 -2.20
N LYS A 63 -21.29 -12.28 -2.64
CA LYS A 63 -22.46 -11.74 -3.34
C LYS A 63 -22.42 -11.99 -4.85
N HIS A 64 -21.24 -12.26 -5.39
CA HIS A 64 -20.96 -12.42 -6.81
C HIS A 64 -20.13 -13.71 -7.03
N PRO A 65 -20.69 -14.90 -6.74
CA PRO A 65 -19.96 -16.16 -6.84
C PRO A 65 -19.45 -16.43 -8.27
N GLU A 66 -20.08 -15.88 -9.30
CA GLU A 66 -19.60 -15.93 -10.69
C GLU A 66 -18.24 -15.26 -10.90
N LYS A 67 -17.85 -14.34 -9.99
CA LYS A 67 -16.57 -13.65 -9.99
C LYS A 67 -15.49 -14.38 -9.19
N ASP A 68 -15.84 -15.42 -8.45
CA ASP A 68 -14.93 -16.20 -7.60
C ASP A 68 -14.20 -17.31 -8.39
N THR A 69 -13.73 -16.98 -9.60
CA THR A 69 -13.04 -17.91 -10.51
C THR A 69 -11.60 -17.46 -10.74
N GLY A 70 -10.82 -17.39 -9.67
CA GLY A 70 -9.41 -16.95 -9.73
C GLY A 70 -9.24 -15.43 -9.75
N SER A 71 -10.27 -14.67 -9.36
CA SER A 71 -10.21 -13.21 -9.28
C SER A 71 -9.29 -12.78 -8.13
N TYR A 72 -8.06 -12.41 -8.46
CA TYR A 72 -7.13 -11.82 -7.51
C TYR A 72 -7.50 -10.36 -7.24
N LEU A 73 -7.23 -9.90 -6.01
CA LEU A 73 -7.19 -8.47 -5.72
C LEU A 73 -5.89 -7.90 -6.27
N TYR A 74 -5.96 -6.90 -7.13
CA TYR A 74 -4.80 -6.21 -7.69
C TYR A 74 -4.62 -4.86 -7.03
N ARG A 75 -3.36 -4.46 -6.88
CA ARG A 75 -3.03 -3.04 -6.66
C ARG A 75 -3.10 -2.30 -8.00
N THR A 76 -3.70 -1.12 -7.99
CA THR A 76 -3.72 -0.20 -9.14
C THR A 76 -2.73 0.96 -9.00
N PHE A 77 -2.01 1.03 -7.89
CA PHE A 77 -0.93 1.98 -7.66
C PHE A 77 0.45 1.38 -8.00
N THR A 78 1.39 2.26 -8.35
CA THR A 78 2.80 1.91 -8.59
C THR A 78 3.61 2.00 -7.30
N ILE A 79 4.53 1.06 -7.08
CA ILE A 79 5.52 1.16 -6.01
C ILE A 79 6.49 2.28 -6.36
N LYS A 80 6.79 3.17 -5.40
CA LYS A 80 7.65 4.34 -5.59
C LYS A 80 8.89 4.23 -4.70
N PRO A 81 10.00 3.61 -5.16
CA PRO A 81 11.18 3.36 -4.32
C PRO A 81 11.83 4.63 -3.77
N TRP A 82 11.62 5.79 -4.38
CA TRP A 82 12.14 7.07 -3.89
C TRP A 82 11.40 7.61 -2.64
N ARG A 83 10.24 7.05 -2.26
CA ARG A 83 9.54 7.38 -1.02
C ARG A 83 10.16 6.64 0.16
N PHE A 84 11.39 7.04 0.52
CA PHE A 84 12.19 6.37 1.55
C PHE A 84 11.53 6.36 2.93
N TRP A 85 10.63 7.30 3.21
CA TRP A 85 9.82 7.33 4.43
C TRP A 85 8.78 6.19 4.53
N GLU A 86 8.46 5.50 3.43
CA GLU A 86 7.58 4.33 3.44
C GLU A 86 8.34 3.00 3.36
N TRP A 87 9.67 3.01 3.34
CA TRP A 87 10.45 1.78 3.23
C TRP A 87 10.19 0.81 4.38
N GLY A 88 10.00 1.32 5.60
CA GLY A 88 9.60 0.49 6.72
C GLY A 88 8.30 -0.28 6.47
N GLU A 89 7.30 0.36 5.85
CA GLU A 89 6.05 -0.30 5.46
C GLU A 89 6.28 -1.28 4.31
N MET A 90 7.06 -0.91 3.30
CA MET A 90 7.37 -1.79 2.17
C MET A 90 8.10 -3.07 2.58
N ILE A 91 8.99 -2.99 3.57
CA ILE A 91 9.80 -4.11 4.05
C ILE A 91 9.03 -4.93 5.09
N PHE A 92 8.50 -4.28 6.13
CA PHE A 92 7.92 -4.97 7.30
C PHE A 92 6.40 -5.21 7.20
N HIS A 93 5.68 -4.44 6.37
CA HIS A 93 4.21 -4.53 6.20
C HIS A 93 3.86 -4.69 4.70
N SER A 94 4.51 -5.67 4.07
CA SER A 94 4.61 -5.81 2.62
C SER A 94 3.34 -6.30 1.89
N GLU A 95 2.25 -6.60 2.60
CA GLU A 95 1.05 -7.25 2.05
C GLU A 95 0.49 -6.51 0.82
N ARG A 96 0.23 -5.20 0.95
CA ARG A 96 -0.24 -4.34 -0.16
C ARG A 96 0.72 -4.32 -1.35
N PHE A 97 2.02 -4.39 -1.08
CA PHE A 97 3.07 -4.25 -2.08
C PHE A 97 3.35 -5.58 -2.80
N LYS A 98 2.94 -6.71 -2.21
CA LYS A 98 3.00 -8.04 -2.79
C LYS A 98 1.81 -8.36 -3.71
N LEU A 99 0.73 -7.58 -3.65
CA LEU A 99 -0.38 -7.75 -4.58
C LEU A 99 0.08 -7.56 -6.04
N PRO A 100 -0.49 -8.33 -6.99
CA PRO A 100 -0.19 -8.17 -8.40
C PRO A 100 -0.60 -6.77 -8.88
N TYR A 101 0.18 -6.23 -9.82
CA TYR A 101 -0.10 -4.93 -10.40
C TYR A 101 -1.06 -5.04 -11.57
N ARG A 102 -2.12 -4.23 -11.55
CA ARG A 102 -2.97 -3.97 -12.71
C ARG A 102 -2.87 -2.49 -13.06
N LYS A 103 -2.68 -2.20 -14.35
CA LYS A 103 -2.69 -0.82 -14.82
C LYS A 103 -4.11 -0.25 -14.64
N PRO A 104 -4.27 0.92 -13.99
CA PRO A 104 -5.58 1.55 -13.80
C PRO A 104 -6.22 1.96 -15.12
#